data_AF-A0ABD5PGN0-F1
#
_entry.id   AF-A0ABD5PGN0-F1
#
_cell.length_a   1.000
_cell.length_b   1.000
_cell.length_c   1.000
_cell.angle_alpha   90.00
_cell.angle_beta   90.00
_cell.angle_gamma   90.00
#
_symmetry.space_group_name_H-M   'P 1'
#
loop_
_entity.id
_entity.type
_entity.pdbx_description
1 polymer ?
#
loop_
_entity_poly.entity_id
_entity_poly.type
_entity_poly.pdbx_seq_one_letter_code
_entity_poly.pdbx_strand_id
1 'polypeptide(L)'
;MTTLTLLRAVARKQALLLVRYPLNTVSQVFGLYVFFLLLFYGGQAVGGAAFDESLGGLVVGFFLFTMAVVAYAGLSWDVTREAQWGTLEQLFMSPHGFGRVFAVKVVVNVLFSLLWGGLILGLMLLTTGRTLVVDLFTVVPLALLTLASAVGVGFVFGGLALVYKRIENVFSLVQFAFVGLIAAPLGQYPFLRWLPLAQGSSLLGRAMREGVRLWEFEPSALAVLSGTAVAYLLVGYVLFGLASRRARRLGVLGHY
;
A
#
# COMPACT_ATOMS: atom_id res chain seq x y z
N MET A 1 -2.66 7.79 28.81
CA MET A 1 -2.58 8.34 27.43
C MET A 1 -3.56 7.59 26.53
N THR A 2 -4.48 8.31 25.90
CA THR A 2 -5.51 7.76 25.00
C THR A 2 -4.91 7.34 23.65
N THR A 3 -5.50 6.33 22.98
CA THR A 3 -5.09 5.86 21.63
C THR A 3 -5.00 7.00 20.61
N LEU A 4 -5.84 8.02 20.76
CA LEU A 4 -5.85 9.21 19.92
C LEU A 4 -4.56 10.05 20.04
N THR A 5 -3.97 10.12 21.24
CA THR A 5 -2.69 10.80 21.48
C THR A 5 -1.55 10.07 20.79
N LEU A 6 -1.56 8.72 20.85
CA LEU A 6 -0.58 7.88 20.16
C LEU A 6 -0.68 8.05 18.64
N LEU A 7 -1.90 8.03 18.09
CA LEU A 7 -2.14 8.28 16.66
C LEU A 7 -1.59 9.63 16.23
N ARG A 8 -1.91 10.69 16.96
CA ARG A 8 -1.39 12.03 16.68
C ARG A 8 0.14 12.08 16.75
N ALA A 9 0.75 11.42 17.73
CA ALA A 9 2.20 11.40 17.88
C ALA A 9 2.89 10.66 16.72
N VAL A 10 2.37 9.50 16.32
CA VAL A 10 2.90 8.72 15.18
C VAL A 10 2.74 9.48 13.87
N ALA A 11 1.55 10.03 13.61
CA ALA A 11 1.30 10.86 12.43
C ALA A 11 2.22 12.09 12.38
N ARG A 12 2.42 12.77 13.52
CA ARG A 12 3.34 13.90 13.63
C ARG A 12 4.79 13.49 13.37
N LYS A 13 5.25 12.35 13.91
CA LYS A 13 6.60 11.81 13.65
C LYS A 13 6.79 11.61 12.15
N GLN A 14 5.83 10.97 11.48
CA GLN A 14 5.91 10.70 10.05
C GLN A 14 5.91 11.97 9.21
N ALA A 15 5.01 12.92 9.49
CA ALA A 15 5.01 14.23 8.82
C ALA A 15 6.32 15.01 9.02
N LEU A 16 6.87 14.99 10.23
CA LEU A 16 8.16 15.65 10.51
C LEU A 16 9.31 15.03 9.73
N LEU A 17 9.34 13.70 9.56
CA LEU A 17 10.35 13.04 8.74
C LEU A 17 10.25 13.49 7.28
N LEU A 18 9.04 13.65 6.73
CA LEU A 18 8.88 14.13 5.35
C LEU A 18 9.43 15.53 5.14
N VAL A 19 9.21 16.43 6.12
CA VAL A 19 9.68 17.82 6.07
C VAL A 19 11.18 17.94 6.36
N ARG A 20 11.71 17.12 7.28
CA ARG A 20 13.13 17.14 7.65
C ARG A 20 14.03 16.50 6.60
N TYR A 21 13.52 15.57 5.81
CA TYR A 21 14.25 14.90 4.73
C TYR A 21 13.62 15.20 3.36
N PRO A 22 13.57 16.48 2.94
CA PRO A 22 12.85 16.88 1.75
C PRO A 22 13.44 16.25 0.48
N LEU A 23 14.77 16.09 0.41
CA LEU A 23 15.43 15.42 -0.72
C LEU A 23 14.97 13.97 -0.87
N ASN A 24 14.78 13.25 0.23
CA ASN A 24 14.28 11.87 0.19
C ASN A 24 12.82 11.84 -0.29
N THR A 25 11.99 12.71 0.27
CA THR A 25 10.58 12.85 -0.09
C THR A 25 10.40 13.21 -1.55
N VAL A 26 11.11 14.24 -2.03
CA VAL A 26 11.06 14.70 -3.43
C VAL A 26 11.61 13.64 -4.36
N SER A 27 12.74 13.00 -4.03
CA SER A 27 13.31 11.93 -4.86
C SER A 27 12.36 10.74 -5.01
N GLN A 28 11.61 10.38 -3.96
CA GLN A 28 10.63 9.31 -4.02
C GLN A 28 9.46 9.65 -4.95
N VAL A 29 8.88 10.85 -4.81
CA VAL A 29 7.80 11.33 -5.68
C VAL A 29 8.29 11.45 -7.11
N PHE A 30 9.44 12.09 -7.31
CA PHE A 30 10.05 12.31 -8.60
C PHE A 30 10.36 10.99 -9.31
N GLY A 31 11.01 10.04 -8.64
CA GLY A 31 11.36 8.75 -9.22
C GLY A 31 10.12 7.95 -9.66
N LEU A 32 9.09 7.90 -8.80
CA LEU A 32 7.85 7.22 -9.14
C LEU A 32 7.10 7.92 -10.28
N TYR A 33 7.09 9.25 -10.29
CA TYR A 33 6.44 10.03 -11.33
C TYR A 33 7.18 9.92 -12.68
N VAL A 34 8.51 9.97 -12.69
CA VAL A 34 9.33 9.71 -13.88
C VAL A 34 9.07 8.32 -14.42
N PHE A 35 8.94 7.31 -13.55
CA PHE A 35 8.58 5.97 -13.99
C PHE A 35 7.20 5.93 -14.68
N PHE A 36 6.21 6.66 -14.15
CA PHE A 36 4.94 6.84 -14.85
C PHE A 36 5.12 7.53 -16.21
N LEU A 37 5.90 8.62 -16.29
CA LEU A 37 6.14 9.34 -17.55
C LEU A 37 6.79 8.44 -18.61
N LEU A 38 7.73 7.58 -18.20
CA LEU A 38 8.35 6.60 -19.10
C LEU A 38 7.32 5.60 -19.63
N LEU A 39 6.42 5.09 -18.77
CA LEU A 39 5.33 4.21 -19.21
C LEU A 39 4.34 4.94 -20.12
N PHE A 40 4.02 6.19 -19.81
CA PHE A 40 3.06 7.00 -20.57
C PHE A 40 3.58 7.36 -21.96
N TYR A 41 4.73 8.04 -22.03
CA TYR A 41 5.32 8.45 -23.31
C TYR A 41 5.87 7.26 -24.11
N GLY A 42 6.48 6.29 -23.44
CA GLY A 42 6.93 5.05 -24.09
C GLY A 42 5.77 4.25 -24.65
N GLY A 43 4.67 4.15 -23.90
CA GLY A 43 3.45 3.50 -24.34
C GLY A 43 2.77 4.22 -25.51
N GLN A 44 2.70 5.55 -25.49
CA GLN A 44 2.19 6.33 -26.62
C GLN A 44 3.04 6.17 -27.89
N ALA A 45 4.37 6.19 -27.75
CA ALA A 45 5.29 6.06 -28.88
C ALA A 45 5.20 4.70 -29.57
N VAL A 46 4.99 3.62 -28.81
CA VAL A 46 4.96 2.24 -29.34
C VAL A 46 3.54 1.79 -29.69
N GLY A 47 2.55 2.12 -28.87
CA GLY A 47 1.20 1.59 -28.95
C GLY A 47 0.18 2.48 -29.67
N GLY A 48 0.51 3.74 -29.99
CA GLY A 48 -0.34 4.64 -30.76
C GLY A 48 -1.77 4.74 -30.21
N ALA A 49 -2.77 4.62 -31.08
CA ALA A 49 -4.19 4.74 -30.71
C ALA A 49 -4.68 3.66 -29.72
N ALA A 50 -4.16 2.43 -29.83
CA ALA A 50 -4.55 1.34 -28.92
C ALA A 50 -4.08 1.60 -27.47
N PHE A 51 -2.95 2.30 -27.30
CA PHE A 51 -2.49 2.70 -25.98
C PHE A 51 -3.44 3.72 -25.33
N ASP A 52 -3.99 4.63 -26.13
CA ASP A 52 -4.87 5.69 -25.64
C ASP A 52 -6.16 5.11 -25.00
N GLU A 53 -6.73 4.05 -25.57
CA GLU A 53 -7.88 3.34 -24.97
C GLU A 53 -7.55 2.68 -23.61
N SER A 54 -6.30 2.21 -23.46
CA SER A 54 -5.81 1.56 -22.24
C SER A 54 -5.33 2.56 -21.17
N LEU A 55 -5.17 3.84 -21.52
CA LEU A 55 -4.54 4.84 -20.66
C LEU A 55 -5.29 5.04 -19.34
N GLY A 56 -6.62 5.03 -19.36
CA GLY A 56 -7.42 5.11 -18.14
C GLY A 56 -7.18 3.94 -17.19
N GLY A 57 -6.97 2.74 -17.74
CA GLY A 57 -6.59 1.56 -16.97
C GLY A 57 -5.19 1.68 -16.38
N LEU A 58 -4.23 2.19 -17.15
CA LEU A 58 -2.86 2.46 -16.69
C LEU A 58 -2.86 3.45 -15.51
N VAL A 59 -3.58 4.58 -15.61
CA VAL A 59 -3.63 5.60 -14.56
C VAL A 59 -4.23 5.03 -13.27
N VAL A 60 -5.36 4.31 -13.34
CA VAL A 60 -5.97 3.70 -12.16
C VAL A 60 -5.09 2.59 -11.56
N GLY A 61 -4.49 1.76 -12.41
CA GLY A 61 -3.57 0.71 -11.98
C GLY A 61 -2.32 1.29 -11.30
N PHE A 62 -1.73 2.34 -11.86
CA PHE A 62 -0.56 3.02 -11.30
C PHE A 62 -0.89 3.76 -9.99
N PHE A 63 -2.07 4.36 -9.90
CA PHE A 63 -2.61 4.95 -8.67
C PHE A 63 -2.72 3.90 -7.56
N LEU A 64 -3.34 2.76 -7.85
CA LEU A 64 -3.45 1.67 -6.89
C LEU A 64 -2.08 1.09 -6.52
N PHE A 65 -1.19 0.91 -7.50
CA PHE A 65 0.17 0.44 -7.28
C PHE A 65 0.94 1.37 -6.32
N THR A 66 0.88 2.68 -6.56
CA THR A 66 1.51 3.70 -5.70
C THR A 66 1.05 3.55 -4.26
N MET A 67 -0.26 3.49 -4.04
CA MET A 67 -0.83 3.33 -2.70
C MET A 67 -0.43 1.99 -2.07
N ALA A 68 -0.48 0.90 -2.84
CA ALA A 68 -0.14 -0.44 -2.38
C ALA A 68 1.33 -0.52 -1.94
N VAL A 69 2.26 0.05 -2.71
CA VAL A 69 3.69 0.10 -2.37
C VAL A 69 3.93 0.83 -1.06
N VAL A 70 3.31 2.00 -0.88
CA VAL A 70 3.43 2.77 0.36
C VAL A 70 2.82 2.03 1.55
N ALA A 71 1.63 1.44 1.38
CA ALA A 71 0.91 0.77 2.46
C ALA A 71 1.61 -0.52 2.92
N TYR A 72 2.09 -1.36 2.00
CA TYR A 72 2.71 -2.63 2.35
C TYR A 72 4.15 -2.48 2.87
N ALA A 73 4.95 -1.61 2.25
CA ALA A 73 6.36 -1.46 2.61
C ALA A 73 6.54 -0.57 3.84
N GLY A 74 5.62 0.37 4.09
CA GLY A 74 5.73 1.34 5.18
C GLY A 74 5.97 0.68 6.54
N LEU A 75 5.24 -0.42 6.81
CA LEU A 75 5.38 -1.19 8.03
C LEU A 75 6.80 -1.74 8.22
N SER A 76 7.36 -2.35 7.18
CA SER A 76 8.66 -2.98 7.24
C SER A 76 9.78 -1.95 7.32
N TRP A 77 9.67 -0.85 6.59
CA TRP A 77 10.57 0.29 6.73
C TRP A 77 10.53 0.89 8.14
N ASP A 78 9.35 0.95 8.75
CA ASP A 78 9.21 1.39 10.15
C ASP A 78 9.91 0.44 11.11
N VAL A 79 9.76 -0.88 10.93
CA VAL A 79 10.49 -1.87 11.73
C VAL A 79 11.99 -1.69 11.58
N THR A 80 12.48 -1.67 10.34
CA THR A 80 13.89 -1.57 10.01
C THR A 80 14.51 -0.30 10.58
N ARG A 81 13.84 0.86 10.45
CA ARG A 81 14.33 2.12 11.01
C ARG A 81 14.40 2.12 12.53
N GLU A 82 13.37 1.62 13.22
CA GLU A 82 13.42 1.55 14.70
C GLU A 82 14.50 0.57 15.17
N ALA A 83 14.78 -0.49 14.39
CA ALA A 83 15.87 -1.40 14.67
C ALA A 83 17.24 -0.72 14.48
N GLN A 84 17.43 -0.02 13.37
CA GLN A 84 18.65 0.75 13.08
C GLN A 84 18.90 1.88 14.09
N TRP A 85 17.84 2.49 14.63
CA TRP A 85 17.94 3.53 15.65
C TRP A 85 18.13 2.98 17.07
N GLY A 86 18.10 1.66 17.26
CA GLY A 86 18.18 1.03 18.59
C GLY A 86 16.95 1.29 19.48
N THR A 87 15.87 1.83 18.92
CA THR A 87 14.63 2.17 19.65
C THR A 87 13.62 1.02 19.67
N LEU A 88 13.92 -0.07 18.97
CA LEU A 88 13.02 -1.20 18.84
C LEU A 88 12.72 -1.86 20.20
N GLU A 89 13.72 -2.02 21.07
CA GLU A 89 13.52 -2.55 22.42
C GLU A 89 12.66 -1.63 23.30
N GLN A 90 12.91 -0.31 23.22
CA GLN A 90 12.11 0.70 23.92
C GLN A 90 10.64 0.66 23.48
N LEU A 91 10.39 0.37 22.19
CA LEU A 91 9.05 0.22 21.65
C LEU A 91 8.31 -1.00 22.24
N PHE A 92 9.03 -2.11 22.44
CA PHE A 92 8.49 -3.29 23.12
C PHE A 92 8.23 -3.06 24.60
N MET A 93 9.05 -2.25 25.27
CA MET A 93 8.88 -1.87 26.67
C MET A 93 7.86 -0.73 26.89
N SER A 94 7.33 -0.15 25.81
CA SER A 94 6.39 0.97 25.92
C SER A 94 5.09 0.55 26.64
N PRO A 95 4.47 1.43 27.45
CA PRO A 95 3.22 1.14 28.17
C PRO A 95 2.04 0.80 27.26
N HIS A 96 2.12 1.16 25.97
CA HIS A 96 1.10 0.89 24.97
C HIS A 96 1.21 -0.51 24.35
N GLY A 97 2.36 -1.18 24.52
CA GLY A 97 2.65 -2.47 23.92
C GLY A 97 2.89 -2.39 22.42
N PHE A 98 3.80 -3.23 21.93
CA PHE A 98 4.22 -3.28 20.53
C PHE A 98 3.04 -3.40 19.55
N GLY A 99 2.10 -4.31 19.82
CA GLY A 99 0.96 -4.55 18.93
C GLY A 99 0.06 -3.33 18.70
N ARG A 100 -0.22 -2.54 19.75
CA ARG A 100 -1.06 -1.34 19.63
C ARG A 100 -0.35 -0.23 18.89
N VAL A 101 0.95 -0.02 19.15
CA VAL A 101 1.74 0.98 18.44
C VAL A 101 1.82 0.64 16.95
N PHE A 102 2.03 -0.64 16.62
CA PHE A 102 2.09 -1.10 15.25
C PHE A 102 0.76 -0.99 14.51
N ALA A 103 -0.37 -1.32 15.15
CA ALA A 103 -1.69 -1.10 14.57
C ALA A 103 -1.91 0.39 14.22
N VAL A 104 -1.50 1.30 15.11
CA VAL A 104 -1.57 2.75 14.86
C VAL A 104 -0.65 3.16 13.71
N LYS A 105 0.60 2.65 13.64
CA LYS A 105 1.51 2.91 12.52
C LYS A 105 0.92 2.47 11.19
N VAL A 106 0.27 1.31 11.14
CA VAL A 106 -0.39 0.81 9.93
C VAL A 106 -1.51 1.73 9.49
N VAL A 107 -2.38 2.17 10.41
CA VAL A 107 -3.44 3.14 10.08
C VAL A 107 -2.83 4.43 9.52
N VAL A 108 -1.77 4.95 10.14
CA VAL A 108 -1.08 6.15 9.65
C VAL A 108 -0.47 5.90 8.26
N ASN A 109 0.20 4.77 8.03
CA ASN A 109 0.76 4.41 6.72
C ASN A 109 -0.30 4.31 5.63
N VAL A 110 -1.49 3.76 5.94
CA VAL A 110 -2.62 3.73 5.00
C VAL A 110 -3.11 5.15 4.68
N LEU A 111 -3.25 6.03 5.67
CA LEU A 111 -3.63 7.43 5.43
C LEU A 111 -2.59 8.17 4.56
N PHE A 112 -1.30 7.97 4.83
CA PHE A 112 -0.23 8.51 3.99
C PHE A 112 -0.22 7.89 2.60
N SER A 113 -0.58 6.62 2.45
CA SER A 113 -0.70 5.99 1.13
C SER A 113 -1.79 6.66 0.28
N LEU A 114 -2.93 7.02 0.88
CA LEU A 114 -3.99 7.77 0.21
C LEU A 114 -3.52 9.17 -0.19
N LEU A 115 -2.78 9.86 0.69
CA LEU A 115 -2.19 11.17 0.39
C LEU A 115 -1.21 11.09 -0.80
N TRP A 116 -0.27 10.15 -0.76
CA TRP A 116 0.71 9.96 -1.82
C TRP A 116 0.08 9.51 -3.14
N GLY A 117 -0.86 8.56 -3.07
CA GLY A 117 -1.63 8.12 -4.22
C GLY A 117 -2.41 9.26 -4.84
N GLY A 118 -3.11 10.06 -4.03
CA GLY A 118 -3.86 11.23 -4.49
C GLY A 118 -2.99 12.29 -5.14
N LEU A 119 -1.82 12.59 -4.55
CA LEU A 119 -0.84 13.51 -5.13
C LEU A 119 -0.37 13.03 -6.51
N ILE A 120 0.07 11.77 -6.62
CA ILE A 120 0.55 11.19 -7.88
C ILE A 120 -0.59 11.11 -8.90
N LEU A 121 -1.80 10.74 -8.48
CA LEU A 121 -2.98 10.75 -9.35
C LEU A 121 -3.25 12.14 -9.93
N GLY A 122 -3.20 13.20 -9.10
CA GLY A 122 -3.34 14.57 -9.58
C GLY A 122 -2.33 14.91 -10.68
N LEU A 123 -1.05 14.58 -10.48
CA LEU A 123 0.00 14.80 -11.48
C LEU A 123 -0.22 13.99 -12.76
N MET A 124 -0.69 12.74 -12.64
CA MET A 124 -1.00 11.89 -13.79
C MET A 124 -2.16 12.47 -14.61
N LEU A 125 -3.24 12.92 -13.96
CA LEU A 125 -4.40 13.50 -14.65
C LEU A 125 -4.03 14.82 -15.35
N LEU A 126 -3.21 15.66 -14.70
CA LEU A 126 -2.71 16.90 -15.30
C LEU A 126 -1.89 16.65 -16.56
N THR A 127 -1.06 15.60 -16.58
CA THR A 127 -0.15 15.32 -17.69
C THR A 127 -0.81 14.54 -18.81
N THR A 128 -1.70 13.60 -18.48
CA THR A 128 -2.42 12.80 -19.48
C THR A 128 -3.62 13.52 -20.08
N GLY A 129 -4.11 14.59 -19.44
CA GLY A 129 -5.33 15.29 -19.84
C GLY A 129 -6.60 14.43 -19.68
N ARG A 130 -6.51 13.28 -18.99
CA ARG A 130 -7.64 12.38 -18.77
C ARG A 130 -8.55 12.89 -17.67
N THR A 131 -9.84 12.67 -17.86
CA THR A 131 -10.85 12.85 -16.81
C THR A 131 -11.20 11.48 -16.23
N LEU A 132 -11.12 11.37 -14.91
CA LEU A 132 -11.62 10.21 -14.15
C LEU A 132 -12.70 10.69 -13.19
N VAL A 133 -13.68 9.85 -12.94
CA VAL A 133 -14.70 10.09 -11.92
C VAL A 133 -14.10 9.81 -10.56
N VAL A 134 -13.82 10.85 -9.78
CA VAL A 134 -13.23 10.71 -8.44
C VAL A 134 -14.31 11.02 -7.40
N ASP A 135 -15.25 10.10 -7.24
CA ASP A 135 -16.20 10.15 -6.13
C ASP A 135 -15.51 9.61 -4.86
N LEU A 136 -15.19 10.51 -3.93
CA LEU A 136 -14.51 10.16 -2.68
C LEU A 136 -15.31 9.14 -1.85
N PHE A 137 -16.64 9.16 -1.90
CA PHE A 137 -17.48 8.22 -1.16
C PHE A 137 -17.38 6.79 -1.69
N THR A 138 -17.04 6.61 -2.96
CA THR A 138 -16.86 5.29 -3.57
C THR A 138 -15.38 4.89 -3.59
N VAL A 139 -14.50 5.78 -4.03
CA VAL A 139 -13.07 5.49 -4.24
C VAL A 139 -12.36 5.22 -2.91
N VAL A 140 -12.61 6.00 -1.86
CA VAL A 140 -11.89 5.85 -0.59
C VAL A 140 -12.21 4.52 0.10
N PRO A 141 -13.47 4.10 0.28
CA PRO A 141 -13.77 2.80 0.88
C PRO A 141 -13.22 1.62 0.08
N LEU A 142 -13.36 1.65 -1.26
CA LEU A 142 -12.79 0.62 -2.13
C LEU A 142 -11.27 0.56 -2.01
N ALA A 143 -10.60 1.71 -2.02
CA ALA A 143 -9.15 1.78 -1.84
C ALA A 143 -8.73 1.23 -0.47
N LEU A 144 -9.40 1.61 0.62
CA LEU A 144 -9.08 1.12 1.96
C LEU A 144 -9.20 -0.41 2.07
N LEU A 145 -10.30 -0.98 1.57
CA LEU A 145 -10.48 -2.44 1.56
C LEU A 145 -9.43 -3.13 0.67
N THR A 146 -9.15 -2.56 -0.49
CA THR A 146 -8.13 -3.09 -1.40
C THR A 146 -6.75 -3.09 -0.74
N LEU A 147 -6.37 -1.97 -0.13
CA LEU A 147 -5.08 -1.79 0.54
C LEU A 147 -4.95 -2.67 1.79
N ALA A 148 -6.04 -3.02 2.47
CA ALA A 148 -5.98 -3.93 3.62
C ALA A 148 -5.35 -5.29 3.25
N SER A 149 -5.61 -5.80 2.03
CA SER A 149 -4.97 -7.03 1.55
C SER A 149 -3.46 -6.88 1.36
N ALA A 150 -3.00 -5.75 0.81
CA ALA A 150 -1.57 -5.44 0.68
C ALA A 150 -0.91 -5.19 2.03
N VAL A 151 -1.59 -4.54 2.98
CA VAL A 151 -1.13 -4.38 4.36
C VAL A 151 -0.95 -5.74 5.03
N GLY A 152 -1.86 -6.69 4.80
CA GLY A 152 -1.71 -8.08 5.24
C GLY A 152 -0.42 -8.73 4.75
N VAL A 153 -0.10 -8.56 3.47
CA VAL A 153 1.19 -8.98 2.89
C VAL A 153 2.36 -8.25 3.57
N GLY A 154 2.24 -6.92 3.77
CA GLY A 154 3.20 -6.10 4.48
C GLY A 154 3.49 -6.58 5.90
N PHE A 155 2.48 -7.08 6.64
CA PHE A 155 2.67 -7.67 7.96
C PHE A 155 3.56 -8.92 7.92
N VAL A 156 3.35 -9.81 6.93
CA VAL A 156 4.20 -11.00 6.77
C VAL A 156 5.65 -10.57 6.58
N PHE A 157 5.91 -9.63 5.67
CA PHE A 157 7.27 -9.18 5.40
C PHE A 157 7.87 -8.31 6.51
N GLY A 158 7.07 -7.51 7.21
CA GLY A 158 7.51 -6.82 8.43
C GLY A 158 7.95 -7.79 9.52
N GLY A 159 7.31 -8.96 9.60
CA GLY A 159 7.69 -10.03 10.52
C GLY A 159 8.99 -10.69 10.11
N LEU A 160 9.16 -10.95 8.82
CA LEU A 160 10.41 -11.45 8.25
C LEU A 160 11.55 -10.44 8.42
N ALA A 161 11.29 -9.14 8.30
CA ALA A 161 12.28 -8.07 8.52
C ALA A 161 12.88 -8.13 9.93
N LEU A 162 12.05 -8.41 10.95
CA LEU A 162 12.51 -8.56 12.33
C LEU A 162 13.52 -9.71 12.49
N VAL A 163 13.33 -10.79 11.73
CA VAL A 163 14.14 -12.02 11.85
C VAL A 163 15.39 -11.96 10.97
N TYR A 164 15.25 -11.51 9.72
CA TYR A 164 16.30 -11.64 8.70
C TYR A 164 17.06 -10.34 8.41
N LYS A 165 16.57 -9.18 8.87
CA LYS A 165 17.19 -7.83 8.77
C LYS A 165 17.40 -7.26 7.37
N ARG A 166 17.72 -8.08 6.36
CA ARG A 166 17.93 -7.69 4.96
C ARG A 166 16.95 -8.41 4.05
N ILE A 167 15.84 -7.75 3.75
CA ILE A 167 14.78 -8.29 2.87
C ILE A 167 14.35 -7.28 1.80
N GLU A 168 15.14 -6.21 1.59
CA GLU A 168 14.91 -5.15 0.62
C GLU A 168 14.68 -5.70 -0.79
N ASN A 169 15.49 -6.68 -1.20
CA ASN A 169 15.33 -7.31 -2.52
C ASN A 169 14.01 -8.08 -2.64
N VAL A 170 13.54 -8.67 -1.55
CA VAL A 170 12.26 -9.40 -1.52
C VAL A 170 11.10 -8.42 -1.65
N PHE A 171 11.19 -7.25 -1.01
CA PHE A 171 10.23 -6.16 -1.22
C PHE A 171 10.13 -5.81 -2.71
N SER A 172 11.25 -5.58 -3.39
CA SER A 172 11.24 -5.27 -4.82
C SER A 172 10.51 -6.34 -5.65
N LEU A 173 10.73 -7.64 -5.38
CA LEU A 173 10.02 -8.72 -6.05
C LEU A 173 8.50 -8.71 -5.80
N VAL A 174 8.08 -8.39 -4.58
CA VAL A 174 6.65 -8.28 -4.23
C VAL A 174 6.00 -7.10 -4.95
N GLN A 175 6.72 -5.98 -5.15
CA GLN A 175 6.20 -4.85 -5.93
C GLN A 175 5.91 -5.28 -7.37
N PHE A 176 6.81 -6.04 -8.01
CA PHE A 176 6.54 -6.60 -9.34
C PHE A 176 5.36 -7.57 -9.35
N ALA A 177 5.22 -8.40 -8.31
CA ALA A 177 4.05 -9.27 -8.17
C ALA A 177 2.75 -8.45 -8.07
N PHE A 178 2.75 -7.34 -7.33
CA PHE A 178 1.60 -6.43 -7.25
C PHE A 178 1.21 -5.83 -8.60
N VAL A 179 2.17 -5.49 -9.46
CA VAL A 179 1.87 -5.02 -10.84
C VAL A 179 1.07 -6.10 -11.59
N GLY A 180 1.51 -7.35 -11.54
CA GLY A 180 0.81 -8.47 -12.17
C GLY A 180 -0.58 -8.73 -11.57
N LEU A 181 -0.74 -8.59 -10.25
CA LEU A 181 -2.02 -8.75 -9.57
C LEU A 181 -3.01 -7.63 -9.88
N ILE A 182 -2.53 -6.39 -10.00
CA ILE A 182 -3.35 -5.24 -10.36
C ILE A 182 -3.86 -5.37 -11.80
N ALA A 183 -3.00 -5.86 -12.71
CA ALA A 183 -3.31 -6.10 -14.12
C ALA A 183 -3.97 -7.46 -14.41
N ALA A 184 -4.38 -8.20 -13.37
CA ALA A 184 -4.88 -9.56 -13.52
C ALA A 184 -6.16 -9.65 -14.39
N PRO A 185 -6.24 -10.57 -15.37
CA PRO A 185 -7.42 -10.72 -16.23
C PRO A 185 -8.52 -11.53 -15.53
N LEU A 186 -9.26 -10.87 -14.63
CA LEU A 186 -10.32 -11.50 -13.82
C LEU A 186 -11.48 -12.10 -14.63
N GLY A 187 -11.66 -11.67 -15.88
CA GLY A 187 -12.66 -12.24 -16.80
C GLY A 187 -12.27 -13.62 -17.33
N GLN A 188 -10.97 -13.86 -17.54
CA GLN A 188 -10.46 -15.15 -18.01
C GLN A 188 -10.24 -16.13 -16.86
N TYR A 189 -9.80 -15.64 -15.70
CA TYR A 189 -9.47 -16.47 -14.55
C TYR A 189 -10.18 -15.96 -13.28
N PRO A 190 -11.41 -16.44 -12.99
CA PRO A 190 -12.20 -15.96 -11.86
C PRO A 190 -11.55 -16.19 -10.48
N PHE A 191 -10.68 -17.21 -10.34
CA PHE A 191 -10.00 -17.50 -9.09
C PHE A 191 -9.01 -16.40 -8.68
N LEU A 192 -8.52 -15.58 -9.63
CA LEU A 192 -7.62 -14.46 -9.34
C LEU A 192 -8.28 -13.38 -8.48
N ARG A 193 -9.62 -13.32 -8.42
CA ARG A 193 -10.38 -12.40 -7.56
C ARG A 193 -10.05 -12.54 -6.07
N TRP A 194 -9.58 -13.73 -5.67
CA TRP A 194 -9.22 -14.01 -4.28
C TRP A 194 -7.79 -13.56 -3.93
N LEU A 195 -6.99 -13.16 -4.92
CA LEU A 195 -5.63 -12.68 -4.68
C LEU A 195 -5.62 -11.24 -4.16
N PRO A 196 -4.54 -10.82 -3.47
CA PRO A 196 -4.41 -9.46 -2.98
C PRO A 196 -4.52 -8.46 -4.13
N LEU A 197 -5.12 -7.30 -3.86
CA LEU A 197 -5.29 -6.19 -4.79
C LEU A 197 -6.16 -6.46 -6.04
N ALA A 198 -6.33 -7.71 -6.47
CA ALA A 198 -6.90 -8.05 -7.77
C ALA A 198 -8.38 -7.67 -7.90
N GLN A 199 -9.24 -8.11 -6.96
CA GLN A 199 -10.65 -7.70 -6.97
C GLN A 199 -10.81 -6.18 -6.81
N GLY A 200 -9.98 -5.58 -5.96
CA GLY A 200 -10.01 -4.14 -5.70
C GLY A 200 -9.58 -3.30 -6.89
N SER A 201 -8.60 -3.75 -7.68
CA SER A 201 -8.16 -3.05 -8.89
C SER A 201 -9.26 -2.98 -9.94
N SER A 202 -10.02 -4.07 -10.11
CA SER A 202 -11.16 -4.11 -11.02
C SER A 202 -12.29 -3.17 -10.57
N LEU A 203 -12.65 -3.20 -9.28
CA LEU A 203 -13.71 -2.34 -8.75
C LEU A 203 -13.33 -0.86 -8.77
N LEU A 204 -12.10 -0.51 -8.38
CA LEU A 204 -11.58 0.86 -8.51
C LEU A 204 -11.52 1.31 -9.97
N GLY A 205 -11.12 0.43 -10.89
CA GLY A 205 -11.13 0.67 -12.32
C GLY A 205 -12.51 1.09 -12.82
N ARG A 206 -13.55 0.32 -12.48
CA ARG A 206 -14.93 0.62 -12.85
C ARG A 206 -15.45 1.90 -12.19
N ALA A 207 -15.20 2.08 -10.89
CA ALA A 207 -15.61 3.28 -10.17
C ALA A 207 -15.01 4.56 -10.78
N MET A 208 -13.72 4.53 -11.11
CA MET A 208 -13.00 5.71 -11.58
C MET A 208 -13.16 5.98 -13.08
N ARG A 209 -13.31 4.93 -13.91
CA ARG A 209 -13.44 5.08 -15.37
C ARG A 209 -14.89 5.18 -15.83
N GLU A 210 -15.78 4.41 -15.21
CA GLU A 210 -17.19 4.30 -15.61
C GLU A 210 -18.13 5.08 -14.67
N GLY A 211 -17.63 5.54 -13.51
CA GLY A 211 -18.44 6.30 -12.54
C GLY A 211 -19.39 5.44 -11.71
N VAL A 212 -19.20 4.12 -11.69
CA VAL A 212 -20.02 3.18 -10.91
C VAL A 212 -19.89 3.48 -9.43
N ARG A 213 -21.02 3.67 -8.75
CA ARG A 213 -21.06 4.03 -7.33
C ARG A 213 -20.96 2.80 -6.44
N LEU A 214 -20.58 3.00 -5.17
CA LEU A 214 -20.36 1.90 -4.21
C LEU A 214 -21.55 0.94 -4.10
N TRP A 215 -22.77 1.47 -4.10
CA TRP A 215 -24.02 0.69 -3.98
C TRP A 215 -24.51 0.06 -5.28
N GLU A 216 -23.91 0.41 -6.43
CA GLU A 216 -24.25 -0.16 -7.73
C GLU A 216 -23.42 -1.43 -8.03
N PHE A 217 -22.37 -1.68 -7.24
CA PHE A 217 -21.60 -2.90 -7.36
C PHE A 217 -22.38 -4.12 -6.88
N GLU A 218 -22.12 -5.25 -7.55
CA GLU A 218 -22.70 -6.53 -7.17
C GLU A 218 -22.29 -6.89 -5.72
N PRO A 219 -23.23 -7.31 -4.85
CA PRO A 219 -22.93 -7.66 -3.47
C PRO A 219 -21.86 -8.76 -3.34
N SER A 220 -21.83 -9.71 -4.29
CA SER A 220 -20.82 -10.77 -4.33
C SER A 220 -19.41 -10.21 -4.53
N ALA A 221 -19.26 -9.19 -5.38
CA ALA A 221 -18.00 -8.55 -5.69
C ALA A 221 -17.45 -7.78 -4.48
N LEU A 222 -18.33 -7.09 -3.75
CA LEU A 222 -17.99 -6.40 -2.49
C LEU A 222 -17.69 -7.39 -1.36
N ALA A 223 -18.39 -8.54 -1.32
CA ALA A 223 -18.13 -9.60 -0.35
C ALA A 223 -16.75 -10.24 -0.58
N VAL A 224 -16.36 -10.51 -1.83
CA VAL A 224 -15.00 -11.00 -2.15
C VAL A 224 -13.94 -9.97 -1.77
N LEU A 225 -14.14 -8.68 -2.08
CA LEU A 225 -13.22 -7.63 -1.68
C LEU A 225 -13.07 -7.54 -0.15
N SER A 226 -14.19 -7.57 0.58
CA SER A 226 -14.18 -7.49 2.05
C SER A 226 -13.59 -8.76 2.67
N GLY A 227 -13.91 -9.93 2.13
CA GLY A 227 -13.39 -11.22 2.57
C GLY A 227 -11.88 -11.32 2.39
N THR A 228 -11.36 -10.92 1.22
CA THR A 228 -9.91 -10.86 0.98
C THR A 228 -9.23 -9.84 1.87
N ALA A 229 -9.79 -8.63 2.04
CA ALA A 229 -9.29 -7.61 2.95
C ALA A 229 -9.10 -8.15 4.38
N VAL A 230 -10.14 -8.77 4.94
CA VAL A 230 -10.11 -9.33 6.29
C VAL A 230 -9.17 -10.53 6.39
N ALA A 231 -9.26 -11.47 5.45
CA ALA A 231 -8.46 -12.69 5.48
C ALA A 231 -6.95 -12.40 5.43
N TYR A 232 -6.49 -11.59 4.47
CA TYR A 232 -5.07 -11.26 4.34
C TYR A 232 -4.57 -10.43 5.53
N LEU A 233 -5.37 -9.49 6.04
CA LEU A 233 -4.98 -8.67 7.18
C LEU A 233 -4.86 -9.50 8.46
N LEU A 234 -5.80 -10.42 8.72
CA LEU A 234 -5.75 -11.33 9.86
C LEU A 234 -4.58 -12.30 9.77
N VAL A 235 -4.41 -12.97 8.63
CA VAL A 235 -3.30 -13.92 8.40
C VAL A 235 -1.96 -13.20 8.55
N GLY A 236 -1.82 -12.03 7.91
CA GLY A 236 -0.63 -11.19 8.03
C GLY A 236 -0.32 -10.83 9.48
N TYR A 237 -1.30 -10.32 10.21
CA TYR A 237 -1.14 -9.93 11.62
C TYR A 237 -0.72 -11.10 12.51
N VAL A 238 -1.32 -12.28 12.33
CA VAL A 238 -0.96 -13.49 13.08
C VAL A 238 0.48 -13.89 12.79
N LEU A 239 0.87 -13.96 11.51
CA LEU A 239 2.23 -14.31 11.10
C LEU A 239 3.26 -13.31 11.61
N PHE A 240 2.94 -12.01 11.58
CA PHE A 240 3.77 -10.96 12.18
C PHE A 240 3.96 -11.18 13.69
N GLY A 241 2.88 -11.49 14.41
CA GLY A 241 2.93 -11.80 15.84
C GLY A 241 3.81 -13.02 16.16
N LEU A 242 3.72 -14.07 15.35
CA LEU A 242 4.55 -15.27 15.48
C LEU A 242 6.03 -14.97 15.21
N ALA A 243 6.33 -14.25 14.12
CA ALA A 243 7.69 -13.84 13.78
C ALA A 243 8.30 -12.91 14.85
N SER A 244 7.52 -11.97 15.39
CA SER A 244 7.92 -11.08 16.49
C SER A 244 8.27 -11.86 17.77
N ARG A 245 7.47 -12.86 18.13
CA ARG A 245 7.78 -13.76 19.27
C ARG A 245 9.07 -14.54 19.03
N ARG A 246 9.26 -15.05 17.81
CA ARG A 246 10.47 -15.78 17.41
C ARG A 246 11.72 -14.89 17.48
N ALA A 247 11.65 -13.67 16.95
CA ALA A 247 12.75 -12.71 16.99
C ALA A 247 13.18 -12.38 18.43
N ARG A 248 12.21 -12.23 19.36
CA ARG A 248 12.51 -12.05 20.79
C ARG A 248 13.22 -13.26 21.41
N ARG A 249 12.75 -14.48 21.13
CA ARG A 249 13.37 -15.70 21.66
C ARG A 249 14.79 -15.90 21.17
N LEU A 250 15.09 -15.45 19.96
CA LEU A 250 16.43 -15.54 19.38
C LEU A 250 17.37 -14.40 19.81
N GLY A 251 16.88 -13.41 20.57
CA GLY A 251 17.70 -12.26 20.99
C GLY A 251 18.14 -11.33 19.85
N VAL A 252 17.58 -11.47 18.64
CA VAL A 252 18.02 -10.74 17.45
C VAL A 252 17.52 -9.30 17.38
N LEU A 253 16.84 -8.79 18.42
CA LEU A 253 16.26 -7.44 18.39
C LEU A 253 17.31 -6.33 18.55
N GLY A 254 18.32 -6.52 19.40
CA GLY A 254 19.38 -5.53 19.67
C GLY A 254 20.57 -5.58 18.71
N HIS A 255 20.63 -6.57 17.82
CA HIS A 255 21.67 -6.70 16.80
C HIS A 255 21.14 -6.17 15.46
N TYR A 256 21.72 -5.07 14.98
CA TYR A 256 21.54 -4.54 13.62
C TYR A 256 22.89 -4.23 13.00
#